data_AF-A0A958Y9D7-F1
#
_entry.id   AF-A0A958Y9D7-F1
#
_cell.length_a   1.000
_cell.length_b   1.000
_cell.length_c   1.000
_cell.angle_alpha   90.00
_cell.angle_beta   90.00
_cell.angle_gamma   90.00
#
_symmetry.space_group_name_H-M   'P 1'
#
loop_
_entity.id
_entity.type
_entity.pdbx_description
1 polymer ?
#
loop_
_entity_poly.entity_id
_entity_poly.type
_entity_poly.pdbx_seq_one_letter_code
_entity_poly.pdbx_strand_id
1 'polypeptide(L)' 'MPTISNKGKAMPESPIRKLVPYAENAYKQGKTVYYLNIGQPDIKTPEIALDAVKVHSLDILAYT' A
#
# COMPACT_ATOMS: atom_id res chain seq x y z
N MET A 1 13.70 -25.49 -2.19
CA MET A 1 13.01 -24.32 -1.62
C MET A 1 13.83 -23.08 -1.93
N PRO A 2 13.28 -22.06 -2.59
CA PRO A 2 14.02 -20.82 -2.83
C PRO A 2 14.36 -20.14 -1.50
N THR A 3 15.54 -19.56 -1.42
CA THR A 3 16.01 -18.80 -0.24
C THR A 3 15.97 -17.31 -0.55
N ILE A 4 15.71 -16.49 0.48
CA ILE A 4 15.70 -15.03 0.33
C ILE A 4 17.11 -14.56 -0.05
N SER A 5 17.20 -13.68 -1.05
CA SER A 5 18.47 -13.10 -1.50
C SER A 5 19.14 -12.27 -0.41
N ASN A 6 20.46 -12.09 -0.51
CA ASN A 6 21.21 -11.25 0.43
C ASN A 6 20.70 -9.79 0.41
N LYS A 7 20.28 -9.29 -0.75
CA LYS A 7 19.67 -7.96 -0.89
C LYS A 7 18.37 -7.85 -0.08
N GLY A 8 17.52 -8.87 -0.12
CA GLY A 8 16.28 -8.91 0.67
C GLY A 8 16.56 -8.93 2.18
N LYS A 9 17.56 -9.71 2.60
CA LYS A 9 17.98 -9.79 4.02
C LYS A 9 18.60 -8.49 4.55
N ALA A 10 19.28 -7.73 3.69
CA ALA A 10 19.91 -6.46 4.04
C ALA A 10 18.94 -5.27 3.99
N MET A 11 17.73 -5.43 3.47
CA MET A 11 16.75 -4.35 3.40
C MET A 11 16.27 -3.99 4.81
N PRO A 12 16.48 -2.75 5.29
CA PRO A 12 15.99 -2.35 6.60
C PRO A 12 14.45 -2.26 6.59
N GLU A 13 13.86 -2.43 7.76
CA GLU A 13 12.43 -2.18 7.95
C GLU A 13 12.12 -0.69 7.74
N SER A 14 10.97 -0.38 7.14
CA SER A 14 10.50 0.99 7.01
C SER A 14 10.20 1.59 8.39
N PRO A 15 10.76 2.77 8.73
CA PRO A 15 10.45 3.45 9.99
C PRO A 15 8.95 3.73 10.19
N ILE A 16 8.21 3.94 9.10
CA ILE A 16 6.76 4.16 9.13
C ILE A 16 6.03 2.85 9.45
N ARG A 17 6.44 1.73 8.83
CA ARG A 17 5.85 0.40 9.09
C ARG A 17 6.08 -0.04 10.54
N LYS A 18 7.21 0.33 11.14
CA LYS A 18 7.51 0.08 12.55
C LYS A 18 6.48 0.71 13.50
N LEU A 19 5.74 1.74 13.07
CA LEU A 19 4.70 2.39 13.88
C LEU A 19 3.35 1.66 13.86
N VAL A 20 3.14 0.74 12.90
CA VAL A 20 1.85 0.04 12.72
C VAL A 20 1.38 -0.69 13.99
N PRO A 21 2.22 -1.47 14.70
CA PRO A 21 1.79 -2.18 15.89
C PRO A 21 1.31 -1.25 17.02
N TYR A 22 1.84 -0.03 17.09
CA TYR A 22 1.44 0.97 18.08
C TYR A 22 0.06 1.56 17.75
N ALA A 23 -0.21 1.82 16.47
CA ALA A 23 -1.54 2.25 16.02
C ALA A 23 -2.60 1.17 16.27
N GLU A 24 -2.28 -0.10 16.00
CA GLU A 24 -3.16 -1.23 16.31
C GLU A 24 -3.45 -1.37 17.81
N ASN A 25 -2.45 -1.18 18.67
CA ASN A 25 -2.65 -1.18 20.12
C ASN A 25 -3.53 0.00 20.57
N ALA A 26 -3.35 1.18 19.99
CA ALA A 26 -4.21 2.34 20.27
C ALA A 26 -5.68 2.05 19.92
N TYR A 27 -5.95 1.39 18.78
CA TYR A 27 -7.30 0.94 18.43
C TYR A 27 -7.89 -0.05 19.42
N LYS A 28 -7.10 -1.03 19.87
CA LYS A 28 -7.54 -2.00 20.90
C LYS A 28 -7.88 -1.31 22.23
N GLN A 29 -7.27 -0.16 22.51
CA GLN A 29 -7.57 0.68 23.68
C GLN A 29 -8.73 1.66 23.44
N GLY A 30 -9.42 1.59 22.30
CA GLY A 30 -10.53 2.49 21.96
C GLY A 30 -10.10 3.92 21.60
N LYS A 31 -8.82 4.14 21.28
CA LYS A 31 -8.31 5.46 20.89
C LYS A 31 -8.46 5.69 19.39
N THR A 32 -8.77 6.92 19.02
CA THR A 32 -8.73 7.37 17.63
C THR A 32 -7.30 7.73 17.23
N VAL A 33 -6.84 7.19 16.10
CA VAL A 33 -5.54 7.52 15.49
C VAL A 33 -5.79 8.29 14.21
N TYR A 34 -5.22 9.49 14.11
CA TYR A 34 -5.26 10.32 12.91
C TYR A 34 -3.97 10.11 12.09
N TYR A 35 -4.11 9.62 10.86
CA TYR A 35 -2.97 9.37 9.98
C TYR A 35 -2.59 10.65 9.23
N LEU A 36 -1.53 11.30 9.67
CA LEU A 36 -0.91 12.45 9.01
C LEU A 36 0.44 12.09 8.36
N ASN A 37 0.77 10.80 8.36
CA ASN A 37 2.07 10.24 7.98
C ASN A 37 1.99 9.38 6.70
N ILE A 38 0.82 9.24 6.08
CA ILE A 38 0.60 8.42 4.88
C ILE A 38 0.13 9.34 3.76
N GLY A 39 0.78 9.28 2.59
CA GLY A 39 0.42 10.07 1.41
C GLY A 39 -0.77 9.51 0.62
N GLN A 40 -1.65 8.74 1.25
CA GLN A 40 -2.84 8.16 0.60
C GLN A 40 -3.96 9.21 0.61
N PRO A 41 -4.48 9.63 -0.55
CA PRO A 41 -5.63 10.52 -0.60
C PRO A 41 -6.90 9.82 -0.07
N ASP A 42 -7.76 10.61 0.55
CA ASP A 42 -9.10 10.22 1.03
C ASP A 42 -10.22 10.51 0.02
N ILE A 43 -9.90 11.20 -1.08
CA ILE A 43 -10.82 11.47 -2.18
C ILE A 43 -11.04 10.24 -3.06
N LYS A 44 -12.23 10.14 -3.65
CA LYS A 44 -12.54 9.08 -4.61
C LYS A 44 -11.73 9.26 -5.89
N THR A 45 -11.23 8.15 -6.43
CA THR A 45 -10.67 8.12 -7.78
C THR A 45 -11.72 8.60 -8.79
N PRO A 46 -11.39 9.48 -9.75
CA PRO A 46 -12.31 9.94 -10.76
C PRO A 46 -12.92 8.78 -11.57
N GLU A 47 -14.23 8.82 -11.82
CA GLU A 47 -14.96 7.77 -12.53
C GLU A 47 -14.43 7.55 -13.95
N ILE A 48 -14.11 8.63 -14.67
CA ILE A 48 -13.49 8.57 -16.00
C ILE A 48 -12.19 7.74 -16.03
N ALA A 49 -11.39 7.80 -14.96
CA ALA A 49 -10.16 7.01 -14.86
C ALA A 49 -10.45 5.54 -14.59
N LEU A 50 -11.46 5.24 -13.77
CA LEU A 50 -11.90 3.87 -13.51
C LEU A 50 -12.51 3.22 -14.75
N ASP A 51 -13.33 3.97 -15.49
CA ASP A 51 -13.98 3.50 -16.71
C ASP A 51 -12.98 3.23 -17.84
N ALA A 52 -11.98 4.10 -18.01
CA ALA A 52 -10.92 3.88 -18.99
C ALA A 52 -10.14 2.58 -18.74
N VAL A 53 -9.92 2.22 -17.46
CA VAL A 53 -9.30 0.94 -17.09
C VAL A 53 -10.28 -0.22 -17.29
N LYS A 54 -11.54 -0.06 -16.91
CA LYS A 54 -12.55 -1.13 -16.96
C LYS A 54 -12.99 -1.50 -18.38
N VAL A 55 -13.05 -0.52 -19.28
CA VAL A 55 -13.53 -0.66 -20.67
C VAL A 55 -12.34 -0.72 -21.65
N HIS A 56 -11.16 -1.12 -21.18
CA HIS A 56 -9.97 -1.16 -22.05
C HIS A 56 -10.17 -2.16 -23.22
N SER A 57 -9.65 -1.83 -24.39
CA SER A 57 -9.65 -2.71 -25.58
C SER A 57 -8.34 -3.51 -25.73
N LEU A 58 -7.58 -3.69 -24.64
CA LEU A 58 -6.35 -4.47 -24.66
C LEU A 58 -6.69 -5.97 -24.69
N ASP A 59 -6.38 -6.62 -25.82
CA ASP A 59 -6.50 -8.08 -25.95
C ASP A 59 -5.29 -8.82 -25.32
N ILE A 60 -4.10 -8.20 -25.36
CA ILE A 60 -2.87 -8.74 -24.79
C ILE A 60 -2.09 -7.62 -24.10
N LEU A 61 -1.76 -7.82 -22.82
CA LEU A 61 -0.78 -7.01 -22.09
C LEU A 61 0.62 -7.58 -22.33
N ALA A 62 1.26 -7.12 -23.40
CA ALA A 62 2.62 -7.53 -23.75
C ALA A 62 3.65 -6.96 -22.76
N TYR A 63 4.75 -7.69 -22.57
CA TYR A 63 5.85 -7.26 -21.70
C TYR A 63 6.77 -6.20 -22.34
N THR A 64 6.48 -5.80 -23.58
CA THR A 64 7.18 -4.77 -24.39
C THR A 64 6.27 -4.22 -25.46
#